data_AF-A0A497B6M3-F1
#
_entry.id   AF-A0A497B6M3-F1
#
_cell.length_a   1.000
_cell.length_b   1.000
_cell.length_c   1.000
_cell.angle_alpha   90.00
_cell.angle_beta   90.00
_cell.angle_gamma   90.00
#
_symmetry.space_group_name_H-M   'P 1'
#
loop_
_entity.id
_entity.type
_entity.pdbx_description
1 polymer ?
#
loop_
_entity_poly.entity_id
_entity_poly.type
_entity_poly.pdbx_seq_one_letter_code
_entity_poly.pdbx_strand_id
1 'polypeptide(L)'
;MGEFSLNGTFTYLPDPSGWVSDGLAEVGTFTNGAPILQGLESGTLTWAALTQQEYGELHTRWDANKGNAVAGKLPEESGSSLATYDTVASAYWHEPRGRAHGKIRHNVTMRVTSITRS
;
A
#
# COMPACT_ATOMS: atom_id res chain seq x y z
N MET A 1 -10.43 -14.37 22.96
CA MET A 1 -8.96 -14.42 22.93
C MET A 1 -8.57 -15.33 21.79
N GLY A 2 -8.28 -14.75 20.62
CA GLY A 2 -7.95 -15.48 19.39
C GLY A 2 -6.45 -15.41 19.13
N GLU A 3 -5.89 -16.52 18.64
CA GLU A 3 -4.47 -16.77 18.43
C GLU A 3 -3.80 -15.78 17.47
N PHE A 4 -2.54 -15.44 17.80
CA PHE A 4 -1.65 -14.63 16.99
C PHE A 4 -1.00 -15.50 15.91
N SER A 5 -1.26 -15.20 14.63
CA SER A 5 -0.51 -15.75 13.50
C SER A 5 0.63 -14.81 13.10
N LEU A 6 1.85 -15.32 13.10
CA LEU A 6 3.12 -14.62 12.77
C LEU A 6 3.31 -14.39 11.25
N ASN A 7 2.27 -14.52 10.44
CA ASN A 7 2.34 -14.32 8.99
C ASN A 7 1.81 -12.94 8.60
N GLY A 8 2.65 -11.90 8.68
CA GLY A 8 2.65 -10.69 7.83
C GLY A 8 1.34 -10.04 7.37
N THR A 9 0.20 -10.26 8.03
CA THR A 9 -1.10 -9.79 7.60
C THR A 9 -1.51 -8.62 8.49
N PHE A 10 -1.88 -7.52 7.84
CA PHE A 10 -2.31 -6.29 8.49
C PHE A 10 -3.54 -6.53 9.36
N THR A 11 -3.33 -6.79 10.65
CA THR A 11 -4.42 -7.14 11.57
C THR A 11 -5.45 -6.02 11.75
N TYR A 12 -5.00 -4.75 11.77
CA TYR A 12 -5.83 -3.55 11.74
C TYR A 12 -4.92 -2.41 11.28
N LEU A 13 -5.13 -1.95 10.05
CA LEU A 13 -4.62 -0.68 9.58
C LEU A 13 -5.83 0.10 9.10
N PRO A 14 -5.87 1.42 9.33
CA PRO A 14 -6.92 2.24 8.75
C PRO A 14 -6.93 2.05 7.24
N ASP A 15 -8.12 2.01 6.66
CA ASP A 15 -8.27 1.87 5.23
C ASP A 15 -7.81 3.11 4.49
N PRO A 16 -7.01 2.94 3.42
CA PRO A 16 -6.71 4.05 2.56
C PRO A 16 -8.00 4.52 1.91
N SER A 17 -8.26 5.81 2.00
CA SER A 17 -9.34 6.49 1.27
C SER A 17 -9.18 6.44 -0.25
N GLY A 18 -8.00 6.05 -0.77
CA GLY A 18 -7.80 5.87 -2.20
C GLY A 18 -6.42 5.32 -2.58
N TRP A 19 -6.34 4.83 -3.82
CA TRP A 19 -5.14 4.35 -4.50
C TRP A 19 -4.87 5.17 -5.76
N VAL A 20 -3.61 5.57 -5.95
CA VAL A 20 -3.13 6.26 -7.15
C VAL A 20 -2.03 5.41 -7.77
N SER A 21 -2.26 4.85 -8.97
CA SER A 21 -1.24 4.07 -9.68
C SER A 21 -0.19 5.00 -10.29
N ASP A 22 1.09 4.61 -10.18
CA ASP A 22 2.21 5.33 -10.82
C ASP A 22 2.32 5.01 -12.33
N GLY A 23 1.57 4.03 -12.82
CA GLY A 23 1.70 3.50 -14.18
C GLY A 23 2.94 2.61 -14.35
N LEU A 24 3.04 1.98 -15.52
CA LEU A 24 4.22 1.22 -15.93
C LEU A 24 5.01 2.03 -16.96
N ALA A 25 6.33 1.85 -16.98
CA ALA A 25 7.17 2.51 -17.97
C ALA A 25 6.90 1.93 -19.36
N GLU A 26 6.63 2.80 -20.33
CA GLU A 26 6.61 2.43 -21.73
C GLU A 26 8.06 2.30 -22.22
N VAL A 27 8.43 1.11 -22.68
CA VAL A 27 9.78 0.80 -23.16
C VAL A 27 9.86 0.63 -24.68
N GLY A 28 8.71 0.71 -25.34
CA GLY A 28 8.61 0.61 -26.78
C GLY A 28 7.16 0.45 -27.23
N THR A 29 6.98 0.09 -28.49
CA THR A 29 5.66 -0.04 -29.10
C THR A 29 5.69 -1.23 -30.06
N PHE A 30 4.65 -2.06 -30.04
CA PHE A 30 4.44 -3.12 -31.02
C PHE A 30 4.16 -2.54 -32.41
N THR A 31 4.35 -3.36 -33.45
CA THR A 31 4.09 -2.95 -34.85
C THR A 31 2.64 -2.56 -35.14
N ASN A 32 1.70 -2.95 -34.29
CA ASN A 32 0.30 -2.54 -34.35
C ASN A 32 0.02 -1.21 -33.58
N GLY A 33 1.04 -0.55 -33.04
CA GLY A 33 0.92 0.72 -32.32
C GLY A 33 0.61 0.58 -30.82
N ALA A 34 0.47 -0.64 -30.28
CA ALA A 34 0.23 -0.83 -28.85
C ALA A 34 1.53 -0.65 -28.04
N PRO A 35 1.53 0.12 -26.93
CA PRO A 35 2.72 0.32 -26.12
C PRO A 35 3.14 -0.97 -25.39
N ILE A 36 4.46 -1.19 -25.30
CA ILE A 36 5.08 -2.22 -24.49
C ILE A 36 5.36 -1.61 -23.13
N LEU A 37 4.64 -2.07 -22.12
CA LEU A 37 4.80 -1.64 -20.74
C LEU A 37 5.70 -2.63 -20.00
N GLN A 38 6.72 -2.12 -19.29
CA GLN A 38 7.66 -2.93 -18.52
C GLN A 38 7.89 -2.33 -17.13
N GLY A 39 8.06 -3.21 -16.15
CA GLY A 39 8.34 -2.83 -14.76
C GLY A 39 7.44 -3.58 -13.78
N LEU A 40 7.69 -3.36 -12.49
CA LEU A 40 6.78 -3.81 -11.44
C LEU A 40 5.76 -2.73 -11.17
N GLU A 41 4.54 -3.13 -10.84
CA GLU A 41 3.48 -2.20 -10.47
C GLU A 41 3.87 -1.43 -9.21
N SER A 42 3.48 -0.16 -9.18
CA SER A 42 3.67 0.72 -8.03
C SER A 42 2.57 1.78 -7.99
N GLY A 43 2.46 2.44 -6.84
CA GLY A 43 1.51 3.51 -6.63
C GLY A 43 1.55 4.01 -5.20
N THR A 44 0.56 4.82 -4.86
CA THR A 44 0.46 5.51 -3.58
C THR A 44 -0.91 5.32 -2.96
N LEU A 45 -0.92 4.86 -1.72
CA LEU A 45 -2.10 4.83 -0.87
C LEU A 45 -2.27 6.17 -0.17
N THR A 46 -3.51 6.60 -0.01
CA THR A 46 -3.85 7.90 0.56
C THR A 46 -4.92 7.77 1.64
N TRP A 47 -4.74 8.49 2.75
CA TRP A 47 -5.73 8.67 3.81
C TRP A 47 -6.02 10.16 3.99
N ALA A 48 -7.30 10.52 3.99
CA ALA A 48 -7.72 11.91 4.23
C ALA A 48 -7.25 12.41 5.60
N ALA A 49 -7.45 11.61 6.65
CA ALA A 49 -7.02 11.90 8.01
C ALA A 49 -6.86 10.60 8.81
N LEU A 50 -5.83 10.57 9.67
CA LEU A 50 -5.61 9.54 10.68
C LEU A 50 -5.45 10.21 12.04
N THR A 51 -6.00 9.63 13.09
CA THR A 51 -5.64 10.00 14.46
C THR A 51 -4.15 9.76 14.71
N GLN A 52 -3.59 10.44 15.72
CA GLN A 52 -2.19 10.25 16.11
C GLN A 52 -1.89 8.79 16.50
N GLN A 53 -2.87 8.07 17.04
CA GLN A 53 -2.73 6.65 17.38
C GLN A 53 -2.65 5.80 16.10
N GLU A 54 -3.61 5.95 15.18
CA GLU A 54 -3.64 5.20 13.91
C GLU A 54 -2.37 5.44 13.07
N TYR A 55 -1.91 6.70 13.02
CA TYR A 55 -0.64 7.03 12.34
C TYR A 55 0.56 6.36 13.04
N GLY A 56 0.58 6.34 14.38
CA GLY A 56 1.62 5.68 15.15
C GLY A 56 1.66 4.16 14.92
N GLU A 57 0.50 3.52 14.83
CA GLU A 57 0.37 2.09 14.53
C GLU A 57 0.84 1.77 13.11
N LEU A 58 0.40 2.57 12.12
CA LEU A 58 0.86 2.47 10.73
C LEU A 58 2.39 2.63 10.63
N HIS A 59 2.96 3.61 11.33
CA HIS A 59 4.40 3.86 11.33
C HIS A 59 5.19 2.74 12.02
N THR A 60 4.71 2.22 13.15
CA THR A 60 5.36 1.12 13.89
C THR A 60 5.41 -0.16 13.05
N ARG A 61 4.33 -0.47 12.32
CA ARG A 61 4.27 -1.65 11.44
C ARG A 61 5.18 -1.49 10.23
N TRP A 62 5.21 -0.31 9.63
CA TRP A 62 6.19 0.00 8.59
C TRP A 62 7.61 -0.19 9.12
N ASP A 63 7.93 0.35 10.30
CA ASP A 63 9.29 0.30 10.85
C ASP A 63 9.76 -1.13 11.11
N ALA A 64 8.85 -1.99 11.59
CA ALA A 64 9.10 -3.43 11.76
C ALA A 64 9.35 -4.18 10.45
N ASN A 65 8.89 -3.67 9.31
CA ASN A 65 8.91 -4.36 8.02
C ASN A 65 9.71 -3.65 6.91
N LYS A 66 10.27 -2.46 7.17
CA LYS A 66 10.96 -1.63 6.17
C LYS A 66 12.12 -2.31 5.44
N GLY A 67 12.67 -3.39 5.99
CA GLY A 67 13.76 -4.15 5.39
C GLY A 67 13.33 -5.23 4.40
N ASN A 68 12.05 -5.61 4.35
CA ASN A 68 11.60 -6.81 3.64
C ASN A 68 10.43 -6.49 2.70
N ALA A 69 10.36 -7.21 1.57
CA ALA A 69 9.11 -7.31 0.83
C ALA A 69 8.10 -8.05 1.70
N VAL A 70 6.91 -7.47 1.87
CA VAL A 70 5.85 -8.07 2.69
C VAL A 70 4.91 -8.81 1.77
N ALA A 71 4.76 -10.11 2.01
CA ALA A 71 3.69 -10.90 1.42
C ALA A 71 2.39 -10.53 2.14
N GLY A 72 1.37 -10.13 1.38
CA GLY A 72 0.09 -9.73 1.97
C GLY A 72 -0.66 -8.73 1.13
N LYS A 73 -1.99 -8.70 1.35
CA LYS A 73 -2.90 -7.73 0.75
C LYS A 73 -2.59 -6.33 1.27
N LEU A 74 -2.93 -5.28 0.52
CA LEU A 74 -2.87 -3.92 1.07
C LEU A 74 -3.87 -3.80 2.24
N PRO A 75 -3.67 -2.87 3.20
CA PRO A 75 -4.59 -2.75 4.33
C PRO A 75 -6.00 -2.38 3.84
N GLU A 76 -6.99 -3.22 4.17
CA GLU A 76 -8.42 -3.01 3.91
C GLU A 76 -9.27 -3.57 5.07
N GLU A 77 -10.39 -2.90 5.33
CA GLU A 77 -11.54 -3.30 6.08
C GLU A 77 -12.44 -4.08 5.11
N SER A 78 -13.05 -5.14 5.61
CA SER A 78 -13.93 -6.01 4.84
C SER A 78 -14.96 -5.21 4.03
N GLY A 79 -14.78 -5.11 2.71
CA GLY A 79 -15.75 -4.49 1.79
C GLY A 79 -15.28 -3.24 1.02
N SER A 80 -14.00 -2.85 1.10
CA SER A 80 -13.44 -1.79 0.25
C SER A 80 -13.54 -2.15 -1.25
N SER A 81 -13.95 -1.18 -2.07
CA SER A 81 -14.25 -1.30 -3.51
C SER A 81 -13.03 -1.41 -4.43
N LEU A 82 -11.85 -1.69 -3.88
CA LEU A 82 -10.61 -1.81 -4.63
C LEU A 82 -10.40 -3.29 -4.97
N ALA A 83 -11.11 -3.79 -6.00
CA ALA A 83 -10.93 -5.13 -6.58
C ALA A 83 -9.51 -5.45 -7.10
N THR A 84 -8.54 -4.57 -6.84
CA THR A 84 -7.12 -4.61 -7.18
C THR A 84 -6.28 -5.51 -6.26
N TYR A 85 -6.84 -6.34 -5.36
CA TYR A 85 -6.03 -6.99 -4.30
C TYR A 85 -6.01 -8.50 -4.23
N ASP A 86 -7.00 -9.21 -4.79
CA ASP A 86 -7.05 -10.68 -4.64
C ASP A 86 -5.86 -11.41 -5.28
N THR A 87 -5.11 -10.72 -6.13
CA THR A 87 -3.94 -11.25 -6.80
C THR A 87 -2.62 -10.76 -6.21
N VAL A 88 -2.53 -9.86 -5.22
CA VAL A 88 -1.22 -9.34 -4.75
C VAL A 88 -0.43 -10.41 -3.96
N ALA A 89 0.72 -10.83 -4.50
CA ALA A 89 1.59 -11.83 -3.91
C ALA A 89 2.67 -11.23 -2.99
N SER A 90 3.29 -10.11 -3.39
CA SER A 90 4.24 -9.37 -2.55
C SER A 90 4.36 -7.89 -2.95
N ALA A 91 4.73 -7.03 -2.00
CA ALA A 91 4.94 -5.60 -2.21
C ALA A 91 5.99 -5.01 -1.25
N TYR A 92 6.58 -3.87 -1.61
CA TYR A 92 7.49 -3.10 -0.76
C TYR A 92 6.83 -1.79 -0.28
N TRP A 93 6.85 -1.60 1.03
CA TRP A 93 6.10 -0.55 1.72
C TRP A 93 7.05 0.57 2.15
N HIS A 94 6.77 1.79 1.70
CA HIS A 94 7.56 2.96 2.05
C HIS A 94 7.03 3.65 3.29
N GLU A 95 7.83 4.56 3.84
CA GLU A 95 7.45 5.31 5.04
C GLU A 95 6.13 6.06 4.84
N PRO A 96 5.16 5.93 5.76
CA PRO A 96 3.95 6.74 5.74
C PRO A 96 4.29 8.20 6.06
N ARG A 97 3.77 9.13 5.27
CA ARG A 97 4.03 10.57 5.42
C ARG A 97 2.73 11.31 5.56
N GLY A 98 2.57 12.12 6.61
CA GLY A 98 1.38 12.94 6.82
C GLY A 98 1.66 14.22 7.60
N ARG A 99 0.81 15.23 7.43
CA ARG A 99 0.95 16.55 8.08
C ARG A 99 0.25 16.55 9.43
N ALA A 100 0.98 16.87 10.50
CA ALA A 100 0.40 16.97 11.84
C ALA A 100 -0.42 18.25 11.99
N HIS A 101 -1.66 18.11 12.46
CA HIS A 101 -2.51 19.21 12.90
C HIS A 101 -3.16 18.82 14.24
N GLY A 102 -2.55 19.24 15.35
CA GLY A 102 -2.97 18.79 16.68
C GLY A 102 -2.79 17.28 16.84
N LYS A 103 -3.88 16.58 17.23
CA LYS A 103 -3.90 15.12 17.45
C LYS A 103 -4.25 14.30 16.19
N ILE A 104 -4.32 14.95 15.03
CA ILE A 104 -4.71 14.33 13.76
C ILE A 104 -3.58 14.55 12.74
N ARG A 105 -3.32 13.54 11.93
CA ARG A 105 -2.42 13.54 10.78
C ARG A 105 -3.27 13.59 9.52
N HIS A 106 -3.18 14.68 8.76
CA HIS A 106 -3.93 14.86 7.51
C HIS A 106 -3.10 14.51 6.29
N ASN A 107 -3.78 14.13 5.21
CA ASN A 107 -3.19 13.81 3.91
C ASN A 107 -2.04 12.81 4.07
N VAL A 108 -2.31 11.72 4.79
CA VAL A 108 -1.30 10.68 4.98
C VAL A 108 -1.18 9.94 3.66
N THR A 109 0.05 9.72 3.21
CA THR A 109 0.37 9.00 1.98
C THR A 109 1.39 7.94 2.26
N MET A 110 1.25 6.76 1.64
CA MET A 110 2.24 5.70 1.71
C MET A 110 2.49 5.17 0.30
N ARG A 111 3.73 5.29 -0.18
CA ARG A 111 4.14 4.72 -1.46
C ARG A 111 4.26 3.20 -1.30
N VAL A 112 3.86 2.47 -2.33
CA VAL A 112 3.99 1.02 -2.43
C VAL A 112 4.63 0.71 -3.77
N THR A 113 5.72 -0.06 -3.77
CA THR A 113 6.46 -0.41 -4.98
C THR A 113 6.70 -1.91 -5.08
N SER A 114 7.18 -2.34 -6.25
CA SER A 114 7.56 -3.74 -6.47
C SER A 114 6.40 -4.70 -6.25
N ILE A 115 5.19 -4.28 -6.61
CA ILE A 115 3.98 -5.09 -6.45
C ILE A 115 4.06 -6.23 -7.47
N THR A 116 3.89 -7.45 -6.98
CA THR A 116 3.80 -8.67 -7.78
C THR A 116 2.44 -9.29 -7.57
N ARG A 117 1.89 -9.91 -8.62
CA ARG A 117 0.57 -10.53 -8.59
C ARG A 117 0.62 -12.00 -9.00
N SER A 118 -0.21 -12.84 -8.39
CA SER A 118 -0.43 -14.26 -8.68
C SER A 118 -1.71 -14.50 -9.46
#